data_AF-A0A357C5Y7-F1
#
_entry.id   AF-A0A357C5Y7-F1
#
_cell.length_a   1.000
_cell.length_b   1.000
_cell.length_c   1.000
_cell.angle_alpha   90.00
_cell.angle_beta   90.00
_cell.angle_gamma   90.00
#
_symmetry.space_group_name_H-M   'P 1'
#
loop_
_entity.id
_entity.type
_entity.pdbx_description
1 polymer ?
#
loop_
_entity_poly.entity_id
_entity_poly.type
_entity_poly.pdbx_seq_one_letter_code
_entity_poly.pdbx_strand_id
1 'polypeptide(L)'
;MKRFILILVLFLAGCVTDELAVMKADINQLKKDSYDIKKETSETKSAFKTEIADIKEKSAKEDSLNAIRESMVSLRSEVSGISKDLQSLTGRFDENKYFIDKSLKDKSSEMDLLRSQITALETQVKEIQTKLSSKTDTDTAPKDKPDVKDVKKEKKSETEEAKTPEIKDPAKAYEAAYASFKNKKYKEAREKFDAFQKEFPKDKLAGNAQFWIAEAYYAEEDYAGAIVEYDALLKNYPSSEKAPGALLKQGYSFIEMGDKKAARGILEQLKEKYPKSKEAALAKKKLEEMNKKGQK
;
A
#
# COMPACT_ATOMS: atom_id res chain seq x y z
N MET A 1 -92.72 16.81 -79.75
CA MET A 1 -91.43 17.29 -79.21
C MET A 1 -91.45 17.63 -77.72
N LYS A 2 -92.45 18.36 -77.17
CA LYS A 2 -92.46 18.74 -75.74
C LYS A 2 -92.50 17.57 -74.73
N ARG A 3 -93.12 16.42 -75.05
CA ARG A 3 -93.14 15.23 -74.16
C ARG A 3 -91.81 14.47 -74.08
N PHE A 4 -90.95 14.57 -75.09
CA PHE A 4 -89.65 13.89 -75.12
C PHE A 4 -88.60 14.65 -74.30
N ILE A 5 -88.68 15.98 -74.29
CA ILE A 5 -87.79 16.85 -73.49
C ILE A 5 -88.06 16.70 -71.99
N LEU A 6 -89.32 16.51 -71.58
CA LEU A 6 -89.68 16.32 -70.17
C LEU A 6 -89.13 15.00 -69.59
N ILE A 7 -89.13 13.93 -70.39
CA ILE A 7 -88.61 12.61 -69.99
C ILE A 7 -87.07 12.63 -69.92
N LEU A 8 -86.40 13.35 -70.83
CA LEU A 8 -84.94 13.50 -70.84
C LEU A 8 -84.42 14.30 -69.63
N VAL A 9 -85.15 15.33 -69.20
CA VAL A 9 -84.81 16.14 -68.01
C VAL A 9 -85.00 15.35 -66.71
N LEU A 10 -86.01 14.47 -66.65
CA LEU A 10 -86.22 13.57 -65.49
C LEU A 10 -85.16 12.47 -65.40
N PHE A 11 -84.65 11.96 -66.53
CA PHE A 11 -83.57 10.96 -66.55
C PHE A 11 -82.21 11.56 -66.16
N LEU A 12 -81.91 12.79 -66.60
CA LEU A 12 -80.67 13.48 -66.23
C LEU A 12 -80.65 13.92 -64.75
N ALA A 13 -81.81 14.24 -64.16
CA ALA A 13 -81.91 14.56 -62.74
C ALA A 13 -81.62 13.35 -61.83
N GLY A 14 -81.97 12.13 -62.27
CA GLY A 14 -81.71 10.90 -61.52
C GLY A 14 -80.21 10.54 -61.41
N CYS A 15 -79.44 10.69 -62.50
CA CYS A 15 -78.00 10.39 -62.48
C CYS A 15 -77.18 11.38 -61.62
N VAL A 16 -77.57 12.66 -61.61
CA VAL A 16 -76.87 13.68 -60.79
C VAL A 16 -77.15 13.50 -59.30
N THR A 17 -78.35 13.00 -58.93
CA THR A 17 -78.65 12.71 -57.52
C THR A 17 -77.87 11.51 -56.98
N ASP A 18 -77.58 10.51 -57.82
CA ASP A 18 -76.80 9.33 -57.43
C ASP A 18 -75.31 9.67 -57.22
N GLU A 19 -74.69 10.46 -58.11
CA GLU A 19 -73.31 10.94 -57.93
C GLU A 19 -73.15 11.83 -56.70
N LEU A 20 -74.13 12.70 -56.43
CA LEU A 20 -74.13 13.55 -55.22
C LEU A 20 -74.27 12.72 -53.94
N ALA A 21 -75.03 11.62 -53.98
CA ALA A 21 -75.18 10.71 -52.85
C ALA A 21 -73.88 9.95 -52.55
N VAL A 22 -73.21 9.45 -53.59
CA VAL A 22 -71.88 8.83 -53.48
C VAL A 22 -70.85 9.82 -52.93
N MET A 23 -70.80 11.04 -53.46
CA MET A 23 -69.86 12.07 -52.98
C MET A 23 -70.08 12.44 -51.52
N LYS A 24 -71.34 12.50 -51.05
CA LYS A 24 -71.65 12.71 -49.62
C LYS A 24 -71.22 11.54 -48.75
N ALA A 25 -71.38 10.31 -49.25
CA ALA A 25 -70.90 9.11 -48.56
C ALA A 25 -69.37 9.13 -48.42
N ASP A 26 -68.65 9.46 -49.50
CA ASP A 26 -67.18 9.59 -49.50
C ASP A 26 -66.70 10.72 -48.59
N ILE A 27 -67.37 11.87 -48.57
CA ILE A 27 -67.03 12.97 -47.66
C ILE A 27 -67.21 12.55 -46.19
N ASN A 28 -68.28 11.80 -45.89
CA ASN A 28 -68.51 11.31 -44.53
C ASN A 28 -67.50 10.23 -44.15
N GLN A 29 -67.11 9.38 -45.10
CA GLN A 29 -66.06 8.39 -44.91
C GLN A 29 -64.71 9.07 -44.68
N LEU A 30 -64.33 10.05 -45.49
CA LEU A 30 -63.12 10.85 -45.32
C LEU A 30 -63.08 11.59 -43.97
N LYS A 31 -64.22 12.10 -43.50
CA LYS A 31 -64.31 12.72 -42.16
C LYS A 31 -64.08 11.71 -41.05
N LYS A 32 -64.61 10.50 -41.20
CA LYS A 32 -64.40 9.40 -40.26
C LYS A 32 -62.94 8.96 -40.25
N ASP A 33 -62.36 8.73 -41.41
CA ASP A 33 -60.95 8.34 -41.55
C ASP A 33 -60.03 9.45 -41.02
N SER A 34 -60.34 10.73 -41.28
CA SER A 34 -59.60 11.85 -40.71
C SER A 34 -59.68 11.90 -39.19
N TYR A 35 -60.83 11.56 -38.60
CA TYR A 35 -61.00 11.47 -37.15
C TYR A 35 -60.21 10.30 -36.58
N ASP A 36 -60.27 9.12 -37.21
CA ASP A 36 -59.57 7.91 -36.77
C ASP A 36 -58.05 8.09 -36.88
N ILE A 37 -57.55 8.65 -37.99
CA ILE A 37 -56.13 9.01 -38.16
C ILE A 37 -55.69 9.99 -37.07
N LYS A 38 -56.51 11.01 -36.74
CA LYS A 38 -56.17 11.99 -35.70
C LYS A 38 -56.11 11.32 -34.32
N LYS A 39 -57.01 10.38 -34.06
CA LYS A 39 -57.03 9.58 -32.83
C LYS A 39 -55.78 8.70 -32.74
N GLU A 40 -55.48 7.90 -33.77
CA GLU A 40 -54.29 7.05 -33.84
C GLU A 40 -52.99 7.87 -33.73
N THR A 41 -52.94 9.04 -34.37
CA THR A 41 -51.80 9.96 -34.26
C THR A 41 -51.62 10.46 -32.82
N SER A 42 -52.72 10.74 -32.12
CA SER A 42 -52.66 11.18 -30.72
C SER A 42 -52.20 10.06 -29.77
N GLU A 43 -52.66 8.83 -30.01
CA GLU A 43 -52.28 7.64 -29.25
C GLU A 43 -50.80 7.30 -29.49
N THR A 44 -50.36 7.32 -30.75
CA THR A 44 -48.96 7.11 -31.15
C THR A 44 -48.05 8.16 -30.54
N LYS A 45 -48.46 9.43 -30.53
CA LYS A 45 -47.70 10.52 -29.89
C LYS A 45 -47.56 10.32 -28.39
N SER A 46 -48.60 9.80 -27.73
CA SER A 46 -48.55 9.48 -26.31
C SER A 46 -47.59 8.32 -26.03
N ALA A 47 -47.67 7.24 -26.83
CA ALA A 47 -46.77 6.09 -26.70
C ALA A 47 -45.30 6.48 -26.87
N PHE A 48 -45.00 7.29 -27.90
CA PHE A 48 -43.64 7.77 -28.16
C PHE A 48 -43.12 8.67 -27.03
N LYS A 49 -43.99 9.50 -26.43
CA LYS A 49 -43.62 10.33 -25.28
C LYS A 49 -43.25 9.48 -24.05
N THR A 50 -43.97 8.39 -23.82
CA THR A 50 -43.68 7.44 -22.73
C THR A 50 -42.36 6.72 -22.99
N GLU A 51 -42.13 6.24 -24.21
CA GLU A 51 -40.91 5.51 -24.56
C GLU A 51 -39.66 6.41 -24.49
N ILE A 52 -39.76 7.68 -24.89
CA ILE A 52 -38.70 8.67 -24.69
C ILE A 52 -38.41 8.91 -23.20
N ALA A 53 -39.44 8.93 -22.35
CA ALA A 53 -39.25 9.08 -20.91
C ALA A 53 -38.50 7.88 -20.32
N ASP A 54 -38.87 6.66 -20.72
CA ASP A 54 -38.20 5.41 -20.32
C ASP A 54 -36.75 5.33 -20.81
N ILE A 55 -36.49 5.75 -22.06
CA ILE A 55 -35.13 5.81 -22.63
C ILE A 55 -34.26 6.80 -21.85
N LYS A 56 -34.81 7.99 -21.51
CA LYS A 56 -34.10 8.99 -20.69
C LYS A 56 -33.81 8.51 -19.27
N GLU A 57 -34.73 7.76 -18.65
CA GLU A 57 -34.50 7.19 -17.32
C GLU A 57 -33.42 6.09 -17.37
N LYS A 58 -33.44 5.23 -18.40
CA LYS A 58 -32.42 4.19 -18.60
C LYS A 58 -31.03 4.79 -18.87
N SER A 59 -30.94 5.83 -19.70
CA SER A 59 -29.66 6.51 -19.96
C SER A 59 -29.11 7.22 -18.71
N ALA A 60 -29.97 7.86 -17.92
CA ALA A 60 -29.56 8.47 -16.65
C ALA A 60 -29.01 7.45 -15.63
N LYS A 61 -29.56 6.23 -15.60
CA LYS A 61 -29.02 5.13 -14.80
C LYS A 61 -27.66 4.65 -15.32
N GLU A 62 -27.48 4.57 -16.64
CA GLU A 62 -26.21 4.16 -17.26
C GLU A 62 -25.08 5.18 -17.02
N ASP A 63 -25.37 6.47 -17.13
CA ASP A 63 -24.43 7.56 -16.80
C ASP A 63 -24.01 7.50 -15.31
N SER A 64 -24.99 7.25 -14.42
CA SER A 64 -24.70 7.09 -12.99
C SER A 64 -23.81 5.87 -12.70
N LEU A 65 -24.01 4.76 -13.43
CA LEU A 65 -23.18 3.55 -13.30
C LEU A 65 -21.77 3.78 -13.82
N ASN A 66 -21.62 4.54 -14.91
CA ASN A 66 -20.31 4.91 -15.45
C ASN A 66 -19.55 5.85 -14.50
N ALA A 67 -20.21 6.84 -13.93
CA ALA A 67 -19.62 7.70 -12.88
C ALA A 67 -19.22 6.91 -11.63
N ILE A 68 -19.99 5.90 -11.23
CA ILE A 68 -19.63 4.97 -10.14
C ILE A 68 -18.41 4.13 -10.52
N ARG A 69 -18.31 3.64 -11.76
CA ARG A 69 -17.12 2.88 -12.21
C ARG A 69 -15.86 3.75 -12.23
N GLU A 70 -15.95 4.96 -12.75
CA GLU A 70 -14.85 5.92 -12.78
C GLU A 70 -14.37 6.30 -11.37
N SER A 71 -15.31 6.61 -10.46
CA SER A 71 -14.98 6.87 -9.06
C SER A 71 -14.37 5.65 -8.37
N MET A 72 -14.79 4.42 -8.68
CA MET A 72 -14.14 3.21 -8.15
C MET A 72 -12.71 3.02 -8.66
N VAL A 73 -12.44 3.32 -9.94
CA VAL A 73 -11.09 3.24 -10.52
C VAL A 73 -10.17 4.29 -9.88
N SER A 74 -10.67 5.52 -9.75
CA SER A 74 -9.97 6.62 -9.06
C SER A 74 -9.67 6.27 -7.59
N LEU A 75 -10.67 5.80 -6.84
CA LEU A 75 -10.51 5.41 -5.44
C LEU A 75 -9.51 4.25 -5.28
N ARG A 76 -9.51 3.27 -6.20
CA ARG A 76 -8.53 2.17 -6.18
C ARG A 76 -7.11 2.66 -6.44
N SER A 77 -6.94 3.61 -7.35
CA SER A 77 -5.65 4.25 -7.62
C SER A 77 -5.14 5.01 -6.40
N GLU A 78 -6.00 5.79 -5.74
CA GLU A 78 -5.65 6.53 -4.51
C GLU A 78 -5.26 5.58 -3.36
N VAL A 79 -6.03 4.52 -3.13
CA VAL A 79 -5.70 3.51 -2.11
C VAL A 79 -4.37 2.83 -2.41
N SER A 80 -4.08 2.53 -3.67
CA SER A 80 -2.79 1.98 -4.09
C SER A 80 -1.64 2.98 -3.85
N GLY A 81 -1.87 4.26 -4.12
CA GLY A 81 -0.92 5.34 -3.85
C GLY A 81 -0.60 5.46 -2.35
N ILE A 82 -1.63 5.52 -1.51
CA ILE A 82 -1.51 5.58 -0.05
C ILE A 82 -0.75 4.37 0.50
N SER A 83 -1.00 3.17 -0.04
CA SER A 83 -0.27 1.96 0.38
C SER A 83 1.22 2.05 0.06
N LYS A 84 1.58 2.60 -1.10
CA LYS A 84 2.99 2.79 -1.51
C LYS A 84 3.67 3.85 -0.64
N ASP A 85 2.99 4.95 -0.35
CA ASP A 85 3.48 5.99 0.54
C ASP A 85 3.66 5.48 1.96
N LEU A 86 2.76 4.62 2.45
CA LEU A 86 2.89 3.98 3.75
C LEU A 86 4.10 3.04 3.82
N GLN A 87 4.38 2.28 2.75
CA GLN A 87 5.55 1.40 2.68
C GLN A 87 6.85 2.23 2.68
N SER A 88 6.90 3.32 1.91
CA SER A 88 8.01 4.27 1.89
C SER A 88 8.22 4.93 3.25
N LEU A 89 7.13 5.39 3.89
CA LEU A 89 7.18 6.04 5.19
C LEU A 89 7.64 5.06 6.27
N THR A 90 7.17 3.83 6.24
CA THR A 90 7.63 2.75 7.15
C THR A 90 9.12 2.53 7.00
N GLY A 91 9.63 2.39 5.76
CA GLY A 91 11.07 2.22 5.52
C GLY A 91 11.91 3.39 6.04
N ARG A 92 11.47 4.63 5.81
CA ARG A 92 12.13 5.84 6.34
C ARG A 92 12.06 5.92 7.87
N PHE A 93 10.97 5.44 8.47
CA PHE A 93 10.81 5.43 9.92
C PHE A 93 11.73 4.40 10.57
N ASP A 94 11.91 3.23 9.95
CA ASP A 94 12.87 2.22 10.41
C ASP A 94 14.31 2.73 10.30
N GLU A 95 14.64 3.41 9.20
CA GLU A 95 15.94 4.01 8.96
C GLU A 95 16.23 5.10 10.01
N ASN A 96 15.29 6.01 10.24
CA ASN A 96 15.40 7.02 11.31
C ASN A 96 15.54 6.39 12.69
N LYS A 97 14.77 5.35 13.00
CA LYS A 97 14.86 4.65 14.28
C LYS A 97 16.23 4.01 14.47
N TYR A 98 16.76 3.35 13.44
CA TYR A 98 18.08 2.76 13.46
C TYR A 98 19.16 3.82 13.77
N PHE A 99 19.13 4.97 13.07
CA PHE A 99 20.07 6.07 13.28
C PHE A 99 19.97 6.68 14.67
N ILE A 100 18.75 6.90 15.19
CA ILE A 100 18.55 7.43 16.54
C ILE A 100 19.13 6.49 17.59
N ASP A 101 18.82 5.19 17.51
CA ASP A 101 19.35 4.20 18.46
C ASP A 101 20.87 4.11 18.42
N LYS A 102 21.47 4.16 17.22
CA LYS A 102 22.91 4.16 17.06
C LYS A 102 23.53 5.41 17.69
N SER A 103 22.97 6.58 17.38
CA SER A 103 23.45 7.85 17.92
C SER A 103 23.32 7.93 19.45
N LEU A 104 22.23 7.39 20.01
CA LEU A 104 22.05 7.29 21.46
C LEU A 104 23.08 6.37 22.11
N LYS A 105 23.38 5.22 21.49
CA LYS A 105 24.36 4.27 22.01
C LYS A 105 25.79 4.80 21.94
N ASP A 106 26.14 5.46 20.83
CA ASP A 106 27.44 6.10 20.65
C ASP A 106 27.63 7.23 21.68
N LYS A 107 26.62 8.10 21.84
CA LYS A 107 26.65 9.16 22.87
C LYS A 107 26.67 8.62 24.30
N SER A 108 25.98 7.51 24.59
CA SER A 108 26.06 6.86 25.90
C SER A 108 27.48 6.40 26.20
N SER A 109 28.15 5.81 25.22
CA SER A 109 29.54 5.33 25.36
C SER A 109 30.51 6.49 25.56
N GLU A 110 30.30 7.61 24.84
CA GLU A 110 31.06 8.84 25.02
C GLU A 110 30.85 9.44 26.43
N MET A 111 29.61 9.45 26.92
CA MET A 111 29.27 9.90 28.27
C MET A 111 29.93 9.05 29.36
N ASP A 112 30.03 7.73 29.17
CA ASP A 112 30.70 6.84 30.12
C ASP A 112 32.23 7.07 30.13
N LEU A 113 32.82 7.32 28.96
CA LEU A 113 34.24 7.68 28.86
C LEU A 113 34.54 9.01 29.55
N LEU A 114 33.71 10.03 29.31
CA LEU A 114 33.84 11.33 29.97
C LEU A 114 33.68 11.22 31.49
N ARG A 115 32.72 10.42 31.96
CA ARG A 115 32.57 10.13 33.40
C ARG A 115 33.83 9.49 33.98
N SER A 116 34.41 8.51 33.29
CA SER A 116 35.67 7.88 33.72
C SER A 116 36.83 8.88 33.79
N GLN A 117 36.94 9.78 32.81
CA GLN A 117 37.96 10.83 32.81
C GLN A 117 37.76 11.84 33.95
N ILE A 118 36.51 12.23 34.23
CA ILE A 118 36.18 13.11 35.36
C ILE A 118 36.59 12.45 36.67
N THR A 119 36.25 11.17 36.90
CA THR A 119 36.64 10.45 38.12
C THR A 119 38.17 10.33 38.26
N ALA A 120 38.89 10.12 37.16
CA ALA A 120 40.35 10.09 37.17
C ALA A 120 40.96 11.44 37.53
N LEU A 121 40.45 12.54 36.96
CA LEU A 121 40.87 13.90 37.30
C LEU A 121 40.54 14.26 38.74
N GLU A 122 39.35 13.91 39.24
CA GLU A 122 38.99 14.09 40.65
C GLU A 122 39.96 13.36 41.60
N THR A 123 40.40 12.16 41.22
CA THR A 123 41.39 11.39 41.96
C THR A 123 42.76 12.08 41.94
N GLN A 124 43.21 12.54 40.77
CA GLN A 124 44.47 13.29 40.64
C GLN A 124 44.44 14.59 41.44
N VAL A 125 43.33 15.32 41.43
CA VAL A 125 43.14 16.53 42.24
C VAL A 125 43.24 16.20 43.72
N LYS A 126 42.59 15.12 44.20
CA LYS A 126 42.74 14.67 45.60
C LYS A 126 44.17 14.28 45.96
N GLU A 127 44.89 13.59 45.07
CA GLU A 127 46.30 13.24 45.29
C GLU A 127 47.19 14.48 45.33
N ILE A 128 46.96 15.45 44.46
CA ILE A 128 47.71 16.72 44.46
C ILE A 128 47.39 17.51 45.73
N GLN A 129 46.13 17.56 46.15
CA GLN A 129 45.71 18.22 47.39
C GLN A 129 46.40 17.60 48.61
N THR A 130 46.41 16.27 48.71
CA THR A 130 47.09 15.54 49.81
C THR A 130 48.60 15.73 49.77
N LYS A 131 49.22 15.70 48.58
CA LYS A 131 50.66 16.01 48.41
C LYS A 131 51.01 17.46 48.71
N LEU A 132 50.11 18.41 48.48
CA LEU A 132 50.28 19.81 48.88
C LEU A 132 50.17 19.96 50.40
N SER A 133 49.21 19.28 51.03
CA SER A 133 49.06 19.26 52.49
C SER A 133 50.22 18.56 53.20
N SER A 134 50.90 17.61 52.54
CA SER A 134 52.07 16.93 53.09
C SER A 134 53.41 17.60 52.78
N LYS A 135 53.42 18.73 52.05
CA LYS A 135 54.65 19.46 51.65
C LYS A 135 54.96 20.69 52.50
N THR A 136 54.25 20.91 53.60
CA THR A 136 54.58 21.94 54.59
C THR A 136 55.59 21.51 55.65
N ASP A 137 56.25 20.35 55.52
CA ASP A 137 57.38 20.04 56.38
C ASP A 137 58.54 19.41 55.61
N THR A 138 59.67 20.09 55.75
CA THR A 138 61.07 19.65 55.59
C THR A 138 61.73 19.64 54.21
N ASP A 139 62.79 20.46 54.22
CA ASP A 139 63.88 20.71 53.30
C ASP A 139 64.82 19.51 53.14
N THR A 140 65.46 19.46 51.96
CA THR A 140 66.81 18.93 51.61
C THR A 140 66.87 18.00 50.38
N ALA A 141 67.57 18.49 49.36
CA ALA A 141 68.15 17.75 48.22
C ALA A 141 69.52 17.13 48.65
N PRO A 142 70.33 16.40 47.82
CA PRO A 142 70.25 16.26 46.34
C PRO A 142 70.77 14.94 45.65
N LYS A 143 70.55 14.88 44.31
CA LYS A 143 71.31 14.21 43.21
C LYS A 143 71.23 12.68 42.97
N ASP A 144 70.79 12.24 41.79
CA ASP A 144 71.65 11.83 40.64
C ASP A 144 70.84 11.47 39.36
N LYS A 145 71.49 11.59 38.19
CA LYS A 145 71.05 11.26 36.80
C LYS A 145 71.70 9.91 36.37
N PRO A 146 71.51 9.36 35.14
CA PRO A 146 70.45 9.46 34.11
C PRO A 146 70.02 8.05 33.59
N ASP A 147 69.05 7.94 32.67
CA ASP A 147 69.25 7.46 31.28
C ASP A 147 67.93 7.13 30.56
N VAL A 148 67.93 7.37 29.25
CA VAL A 148 66.86 7.26 28.26
C VAL A 148 66.90 5.88 27.60
N LYS A 149 65.75 5.33 27.14
CA LYS A 149 65.69 4.52 25.91
C LYS A 149 64.26 4.39 25.36
N ASP A 150 64.09 5.01 24.20
CA ASP A 150 63.17 4.63 23.11
C ASP A 150 63.30 3.15 22.74
N VAL A 151 62.19 2.47 22.41
CA VAL A 151 62.06 1.69 21.15
C VAL A 151 60.60 1.67 20.68
N LYS A 152 60.45 1.96 19.39
CA LYS A 152 59.27 2.10 18.53
C LYS A 152 59.01 0.81 17.74
N LYS A 153 57.73 0.53 17.44
CA LYS A 153 57.12 -0.27 16.33
C LYS A 153 57.73 -1.65 15.98
N GLU A 154 56.85 -2.64 15.73
CA GLU A 154 56.53 -3.05 14.34
C GLU A 154 55.36 -4.02 14.22
N LYS A 155 54.79 -3.97 13.02
CA LYS A 155 53.59 -4.61 12.49
C LYS A 155 54.06 -5.58 11.38
N LYS A 156 53.45 -6.75 11.26
CA LYS A 156 53.39 -7.58 10.03
C LYS A 156 52.16 -8.51 10.16
N SER A 157 51.12 -8.41 9.33
CA SER A 157 50.97 -8.98 7.96
C SER A 157 51.48 -10.41 7.89
N GLU A 158 50.80 -11.42 7.37
CA GLU A 158 49.55 -11.54 6.60
C GLU A 158 49.34 -13.06 6.46
N THR A 159 48.11 -13.54 6.36
CA THR A 159 47.88 -14.77 5.58
C THR A 159 46.57 -14.58 4.85
N GLU A 160 46.73 -14.44 3.54
CA GLU A 160 45.74 -14.24 2.51
C GLU A 160 45.14 -15.61 2.16
N GLU A 161 43.85 -15.78 2.45
CA GLU A 161 43.03 -16.82 1.83
C GLU A 161 41.69 -16.18 1.46
N ALA A 162 41.35 -16.29 0.18
CA ALA A 162 40.35 -15.49 -0.52
C ALA A 162 39.00 -15.40 0.20
N LYS A 163 38.62 -14.19 0.61
CA LYS A 163 37.26 -13.85 1.08
C LYS A 163 36.70 -12.67 0.30
N THR A 164 35.50 -12.89 -0.23
CA THR A 164 34.48 -11.87 -0.49
C THR A 164 34.56 -10.76 0.58
N PRO A 165 34.47 -9.46 0.23
CA PRO A 165 34.73 -8.37 1.17
C PRO A 165 33.92 -8.57 2.45
N GLU A 166 34.65 -8.80 3.55
CA GLU A 166 34.11 -8.93 4.91
C GLU A 166 33.45 -7.59 5.26
N ILE A 167 32.13 -7.50 5.13
CA ILE A 167 31.40 -6.27 5.43
C ILE A 167 31.32 -6.17 6.96
N LYS A 168 32.32 -5.56 7.61
CA LYS A 168 32.41 -5.45 9.09
C LYS A 168 31.37 -4.53 9.75
N ASP A 169 30.51 -3.88 8.96
CA ASP A 169 29.51 -2.93 9.45
C ASP A 169 28.10 -3.42 9.08
N PRO A 170 27.31 -3.91 10.07
CA PRO A 170 25.94 -4.34 9.85
C PRO A 170 25.08 -3.25 9.18
N ALA A 171 25.29 -1.97 9.52
CA ALA A 171 24.52 -0.87 8.94
C ALA A 171 24.69 -0.82 7.42
N LYS A 172 25.93 -0.85 6.96
CA LYS A 172 26.28 -0.75 5.54
C LYS A 172 25.85 -1.98 4.75
N ALA A 173 26.00 -3.17 5.34
CA ALA A 173 25.52 -4.41 4.73
C ALA A 173 24.01 -4.35 4.49
N TYR A 174 23.25 -3.92 5.50
CA TYR A 174 21.81 -3.77 5.42
C TYR A 174 21.40 -2.68 4.42
N GLU A 175 22.03 -1.50 4.46
CA GLU A 175 21.76 -0.40 3.51
C GLU A 175 22.01 -0.82 2.06
N ALA A 176 23.08 -1.57 1.80
CA ALA A 176 23.39 -2.08 0.48
C ALA A 176 22.35 -3.10 -0.03
N ALA A 177 21.86 -3.97 0.86
CA ALA A 177 20.78 -4.91 0.55
C ALA A 177 19.46 -4.16 0.26
N TYR A 178 19.13 -3.19 1.10
CA TYR A 178 17.93 -2.38 0.95
C TYR A 178 17.97 -1.49 -0.31
N ALA A 179 19.16 -0.99 -0.70
CA ALA A 179 19.33 -0.29 -1.96
C ALA A 179 19.00 -1.18 -3.17
N SER A 180 19.42 -2.44 -3.16
CA SER A 180 19.04 -3.40 -4.22
C SER A 180 17.52 -3.61 -4.27
N PHE A 181 16.86 -3.72 -3.11
CA PHE A 181 15.40 -3.81 -3.02
C PHE A 181 14.70 -2.59 -3.61
N LYS A 182 15.13 -1.37 -3.22
CA LYS A 182 14.59 -0.11 -3.74
C LYS A 182 14.75 0.03 -5.26
N ASN A 183 15.83 -0.52 -5.80
CA ASN A 183 16.09 -0.57 -7.24
C ASN A 183 15.36 -1.73 -7.96
N LYS A 184 14.41 -2.41 -7.28
CA LYS A 184 13.64 -3.55 -7.78
C LYS A 184 14.49 -4.76 -8.19
N LYS A 185 15.74 -4.82 -7.72
CA LYS A 185 16.62 -5.98 -7.92
C LYS A 185 16.35 -6.99 -6.82
N TYR A 186 15.16 -7.59 -6.84
CA TYR A 186 14.64 -8.40 -5.73
C TYR A 186 15.51 -9.62 -5.41
N LYS A 187 15.96 -10.36 -6.43
CA LYS A 187 16.89 -11.47 -6.25
C LYS A 187 18.20 -11.03 -5.58
N GLU A 188 18.84 -9.97 -6.09
CA GLU A 188 20.08 -9.42 -5.51
C GLU A 188 19.86 -8.92 -4.08
N ALA A 189 18.70 -8.33 -3.80
CA ALA A 189 18.33 -7.91 -2.46
C ALA A 189 18.22 -9.10 -1.50
N ARG A 190 17.56 -10.19 -1.91
CA ARG A 190 17.48 -11.43 -1.11
C ARG A 190 18.86 -11.98 -0.82
N GLU A 191 19.73 -12.11 -1.83
CA GLU A 191 21.10 -12.61 -1.66
C GLU A 191 21.90 -11.77 -0.64
N LYS A 192 21.75 -10.43 -0.69
CA LYS A 192 22.43 -9.54 0.28
C LYS A 192 21.82 -9.58 1.67
N PHE A 193 20.49 -9.67 1.81
CA PHE A 193 19.85 -9.81 3.11
C PHE A 193 20.14 -11.19 3.74
N ASP A 194 20.23 -12.26 2.94
CA ASP A 194 20.67 -13.58 3.40
C ASP A 194 22.12 -13.54 3.90
N ALA A 195 23.01 -12.88 3.15
CA ALA A 195 24.39 -12.67 3.59
C ALA A 195 24.44 -11.88 4.90
N PHE A 196 23.63 -10.81 5.02
CA PHE A 196 23.51 -10.04 6.25
C PHE A 196 23.08 -10.92 7.44
N GLN A 197 22.08 -11.79 7.28
CA GLN A 197 21.61 -12.64 8.36
C GLN A 197 22.61 -13.73 8.76
N LYS A 198 23.39 -14.26 7.82
CA LYS A 198 24.45 -15.22 8.09
C LYS A 198 25.60 -14.59 8.89
N GLU A 199 25.97 -13.37 8.52
CA GLU A 199 27.07 -12.63 9.16
C GLU A 199 26.63 -12.02 10.51
N PHE A 200 25.39 -11.54 10.59
CA PHE A 200 24.86 -10.77 11.72
C PHE A 200 23.55 -11.33 12.30
N PRO A 201 23.49 -12.63 12.68
CA PRO A 201 22.24 -13.29 13.09
C PRO A 201 21.63 -12.74 14.38
N LYS A 202 22.41 -12.03 15.20
CA LYS A 202 21.98 -11.44 16.48
C LYS A 202 21.83 -9.91 16.41
N ASP A 203 22.06 -9.29 15.25
CA ASP A 203 21.89 -7.85 15.11
C ASP A 203 20.41 -7.46 15.20
N LYS A 204 20.14 -6.26 15.71
CA LYS A 204 18.77 -5.73 15.84
C LYS A 204 18.04 -5.64 14.48
N LEU A 205 18.79 -5.55 13.38
CA LEU A 205 18.26 -5.52 12.02
C LEU A 205 18.04 -6.93 11.41
N ALA A 206 18.41 -8.02 12.08
CA ALA A 206 18.26 -9.37 11.53
C ALA A 206 16.80 -9.72 11.20
N GLY A 207 15.87 -9.40 12.11
CA GLY A 207 14.44 -9.53 11.85
C GLY A 207 13.94 -8.62 10.72
N ASN A 208 14.53 -7.42 10.58
CA ASN A 208 14.19 -6.51 9.49
C ASN A 208 14.69 -7.04 8.14
N ALA A 209 15.89 -7.63 8.11
CA ALA A 209 16.44 -8.24 6.91
C ALA A 209 15.54 -9.39 6.43
N GLN A 210 15.12 -10.27 7.35
CA GLN A 210 14.18 -11.36 7.06
C GLN A 210 12.85 -10.83 6.50
N PHE A 211 12.34 -9.71 7.04
CA PHE A 211 11.14 -9.07 6.52
C PHE A 211 11.31 -8.62 5.07
N TRP A 212 12.45 -8.02 4.73
CA TRP A 212 12.71 -7.55 3.37
C TRP A 212 12.95 -8.67 2.36
N ILE A 213 13.44 -9.83 2.79
CA ILE A 213 13.46 -11.04 1.94
C ILE A 213 12.03 -11.43 1.58
N ALA A 214 11.13 -11.49 2.57
CA ALA A 214 9.71 -11.78 2.34
C ALA A 214 9.04 -10.73 1.43
N GLU A 215 9.31 -9.44 1.64
CA GLU A 215 8.80 -8.37 0.78
C GLU A 215 9.35 -8.48 -0.66
N ALA A 216 10.55 -9.01 -0.85
CA ALA A 216 11.13 -9.21 -2.18
C ALA A 216 10.39 -10.31 -2.94
N TYR A 217 10.09 -11.44 -2.29
CA TYR A 217 9.20 -12.46 -2.85
C TYR A 217 7.80 -11.92 -3.14
N TYR A 218 7.23 -11.16 -2.20
CA TYR A 218 5.90 -10.54 -2.37
C TYR A 218 5.86 -9.60 -3.59
N ALA A 219 6.91 -8.81 -3.79
CA ALA A 219 7.01 -7.88 -4.91
C ALA A 219 7.19 -8.59 -6.27
N GLU A 220 7.70 -9.82 -6.28
CA GLU A 220 7.75 -10.70 -7.45
C GLU A 220 6.45 -11.52 -7.64
N GLU A 221 5.41 -11.25 -6.83
CA GLU A 221 4.14 -12.00 -6.79
C GLU A 221 4.31 -13.49 -6.41
N ASP A 222 5.49 -13.87 -5.92
CA ASP A 222 5.73 -15.18 -5.31
C ASP A 222 5.24 -15.16 -3.87
N TYR A 223 3.91 -15.21 -3.73
CA TYR A 223 3.25 -15.18 -2.42
C TYR A 223 3.56 -16.41 -1.58
N ALA A 224 3.82 -17.57 -2.20
CA ALA A 224 4.21 -18.78 -1.49
C ALA A 224 5.59 -18.61 -0.84
N GLY A 225 6.58 -18.12 -1.59
CA GLY A 225 7.89 -17.76 -1.06
C GLY A 225 7.78 -16.70 0.03
N ALA A 226 6.97 -15.66 -0.18
CA ALA A 226 6.78 -14.60 0.82
C ALA A 226 6.23 -15.16 2.15
N ILE A 227 5.25 -16.06 2.10
CA ILE A 227 4.67 -16.71 3.29
C ILE A 227 5.74 -17.47 4.08
N VAL A 228 6.60 -18.23 3.40
CA VAL A 228 7.70 -18.98 4.04
C VAL A 228 8.64 -18.03 4.77
N GLU A 229 9.01 -16.91 4.14
CA GLU A 229 9.95 -15.97 4.73
C GLU A 229 9.33 -15.13 5.86
N TYR A 230 8.04 -14.77 5.77
CA TYR A 230 7.33 -14.15 6.90
C TYR A 230 7.20 -15.12 8.08
N ASP A 231 6.92 -16.41 7.83
CA ASP A 231 6.88 -17.43 8.89
C ASP A 231 8.26 -17.60 9.56
N ALA A 232 9.32 -17.63 8.77
CA ALA A 232 10.69 -17.67 9.28
C ALA A 232 11.02 -16.44 10.15
N LEU A 233 10.52 -15.25 9.82
CA LEU A 233 10.64 -14.08 10.70
C LEU A 233 9.95 -14.32 12.04
N LEU A 234 8.70 -14.76 12.00
CA LEU A 234 7.88 -14.95 13.20
C LEU A 234 8.43 -16.05 14.12
N LYS A 235 9.10 -17.05 13.54
CA LYS A 235 9.75 -18.14 14.25
C LYS A 235 11.11 -17.75 14.83
N ASN A 236 11.97 -17.13 14.02
CA ASN A 236 13.36 -16.86 14.37
C ASN A 236 13.53 -15.53 15.12
N TYR A 237 12.65 -14.55 14.87
CA TYR A 237 12.69 -13.21 15.43
C TYR A 237 11.32 -12.77 15.99
N PRO A 238 10.72 -13.51 16.94
CA PRO A 238 9.37 -13.26 17.44
C PRO A 238 9.21 -11.90 18.14
N SER A 239 10.29 -11.32 18.66
CA SER A 239 10.33 -10.00 19.29
C SER A 239 10.67 -8.86 18.32
N SER A 240 10.83 -9.15 17.02
CA SER A 240 11.11 -8.12 16.02
C SER A 240 9.94 -7.14 15.93
N GLU A 241 10.27 -5.87 15.73
CA GLU A 241 9.27 -4.82 15.46
C GLU A 241 8.54 -5.05 14.13
N LYS A 242 9.07 -5.92 13.27
CA LYS A 242 8.44 -6.36 12.02
C LYS A 242 7.45 -7.50 12.19
N ALA A 243 7.38 -8.15 13.34
CA ALA A 243 6.48 -9.29 13.55
C ALA A 243 4.99 -8.96 13.28
N PRO A 244 4.41 -7.82 13.73
CA PRO A 244 3.04 -7.47 13.37
C PRO A 244 2.86 -7.25 11.86
N GLY A 245 3.84 -6.62 11.21
CA GLY A 245 3.84 -6.39 9.76
C GLY A 245 3.95 -7.69 8.96
N ALA A 246 4.77 -8.63 9.43
CA ALA A 246 4.95 -9.94 8.84
C ALA A 246 3.64 -10.74 8.87
N LEU A 247 2.93 -10.78 10.01
CA LEU A 247 1.61 -11.43 10.08
C LEU A 247 0.60 -10.78 9.12
N LEU A 248 0.57 -9.44 9.05
CA LEU A 248 -0.36 -8.75 8.15
C LEU A 248 -0.09 -9.14 6.69
N LYS A 249 1.17 -9.10 6.27
CA LYS A 249 1.59 -9.41 4.91
C LYS A 249 1.49 -10.90 4.58
N GLN A 250 1.74 -11.80 5.53
CA GLN A 250 1.47 -13.23 5.39
C GLN A 250 -0.02 -13.48 5.16
N GLY A 251 -0.89 -12.83 5.94
CA GLY A 251 -2.33 -12.88 5.74
C GLY A 251 -2.75 -12.36 4.36
N TYR A 252 -2.17 -11.25 3.90
CA TYR A 252 -2.43 -10.72 2.55
C TYR A 252 -1.92 -11.64 1.45
N SER A 253 -0.76 -12.26 1.63
CA SER A 253 -0.20 -13.23 0.68
C SER A 253 -1.15 -14.42 0.49
N PHE A 254 -1.74 -14.95 1.58
CA PHE A 254 -2.78 -15.98 1.48
C PHE A 254 -4.04 -15.49 0.75
N ILE A 255 -4.41 -14.21 0.87
CA ILE A 255 -5.54 -13.63 0.12
C ILE A 255 -5.24 -13.61 -1.37
N GLU A 256 -4.03 -13.18 -1.76
CA GLU A 256 -3.62 -13.16 -3.17
C GLU A 256 -3.56 -14.56 -3.77
N MET A 257 -3.19 -15.58 -2.97
CA MET A 257 -3.28 -16.99 -3.36
C MET A 257 -4.72 -17.56 -3.36
N GLY A 258 -5.72 -16.79 -2.92
CA GLY A 258 -7.11 -17.21 -2.84
C GLY A 258 -7.46 -18.05 -1.60
N ASP A 259 -6.50 -18.38 -0.72
CA ASP A 259 -6.75 -19.08 0.53
C ASP A 259 -7.25 -18.13 1.62
N LYS A 260 -8.53 -17.76 1.48
CA LYS A 260 -9.23 -16.89 2.43
C LYS A 260 -9.34 -17.51 3.83
N LYS A 261 -9.25 -18.84 3.96
CA LYS A 261 -9.36 -19.53 5.25
C LYS A 261 -8.07 -19.34 6.03
N ALA A 262 -6.92 -19.62 5.41
CA ALA A 262 -5.61 -19.37 6.01
C ALA A 262 -5.42 -17.88 6.31
N ALA A 263 -5.75 -17.01 5.35
CA ALA A 263 -5.68 -15.56 5.54
C ALA A 263 -6.46 -15.08 6.78
N ARG A 264 -7.69 -15.56 6.96
CA ARG A 264 -8.50 -15.21 8.15
C ARG A 264 -7.81 -15.66 9.44
N GLY A 265 -7.28 -16.89 9.48
CA GLY A 265 -6.56 -17.40 10.64
C GLY A 265 -5.38 -16.52 11.03
N ILE A 266 -4.54 -16.13 10.06
CA ILE A 266 -3.36 -15.28 10.29
C ILE A 266 -3.76 -13.87 10.74
N LEU A 267 -4.78 -13.27 10.11
CA LEU A 267 -5.24 -11.93 10.47
C LEU A 267 -5.91 -11.88 11.86
N GLU A 268 -6.59 -12.95 12.28
CA GLU A 268 -7.11 -13.07 13.65
C GLU A 268 -5.96 -13.23 14.66
N GLN A 269 -4.96 -14.06 14.35
CA GLN A 269 -3.76 -14.19 15.18
C GLN A 269 -3.05 -12.84 15.38
N LEU A 270 -2.96 -12.01 14.33
CA LEU A 270 -2.40 -10.65 14.43
C LEU A 270 -3.18 -9.77 15.42
N LYS A 271 -4.51 -9.81 15.37
CA LYS A 271 -5.35 -9.05 16.31
C LYS A 271 -5.18 -9.52 17.74
N GLU A 272 -5.01 -10.82 17.95
CA GLU A 272 -4.84 -11.41 19.27
C GLU A 272 -3.46 -11.11 19.86
N LYS A 273 -2.39 -11.31 19.08
CA LYS A 273 -1.01 -11.13 19.54
C LYS A 273 -0.58 -9.66 19.64
N TYR A 274 -1.07 -8.80 18.75
CA TYR A 274 -0.65 -7.39 18.68
C TYR A 274 -1.85 -6.42 18.66
N PRO A 275 -2.77 -6.47 19.64
CA PRO A 275 -4.07 -5.79 19.59
C PRO A 275 -4.00 -4.26 19.51
N LYS A 276 -2.87 -3.67 19.93
CA LYS A 276 -2.63 -2.21 19.93
C LYS A 276 -1.81 -1.71 18.73
N SER A 277 -1.38 -2.62 17.85
CA SER A 277 -0.59 -2.28 16.65
C SER A 277 -1.45 -1.63 15.55
N LYS A 278 -0.84 -0.86 14.66
CA LYS A 278 -1.52 -0.31 13.48
C LYS A 278 -1.95 -1.45 12.54
N GLU A 279 -1.13 -2.48 12.46
CA GLU A 279 -1.33 -3.68 11.65
C GLU A 279 -2.58 -4.45 12.11
N ALA A 280 -2.83 -4.55 13.42
CA ALA A 280 -4.06 -5.15 13.93
C ALA A 280 -5.32 -4.35 13.56
N ALA A 281 -5.24 -3.02 13.48
CA ALA A 281 -6.36 -2.21 12.99
C ALA A 281 -6.62 -2.46 11.50
N LEU A 282 -5.57 -2.58 10.69
CA LEU A 282 -5.68 -2.97 9.27
C LEU A 282 -6.26 -4.38 9.11
N ALA A 283 -5.82 -5.33 9.93
CA ALA A 283 -6.34 -6.70 9.94
C ALA A 283 -7.84 -6.74 10.25
N LYS A 284 -8.31 -5.99 11.26
CA LYS A 284 -9.75 -5.85 11.58
C LYS A 284 -10.55 -5.39 10.36
N LYS A 285 -10.12 -4.30 9.72
CA LYS A 285 -10.77 -3.76 8.52
C LYS A 285 -10.80 -4.81 7.40
N LYS A 286 -9.69 -5.51 7.16
CA LYS A 286 -9.62 -6.52 6.10
C LYS A 286 -10.56 -7.70 6.36
N LEU A 287 -10.63 -8.18 7.61
CA LEU A 287 -11.53 -9.27 8.01
C LEU A 287 -13.00 -8.91 7.80
N GLU A 288 -13.39 -7.67 8.13
CA GLU A 288 -14.75 -7.16 7.86
C GLU A 288 -15.07 -7.15 6.36
N GLU A 289 -14.14 -6.68 5.52
CA GLU A 289 -14.28 -6.69 4.05
C GLU A 289 -14.44 -8.13 3.51
N MET A 290 -13.66 -9.08 4.02
CA MET A 290 -13.73 -10.49 3.62
C MET A 290 -15.08 -11.11 3.97
N ASN A 291 -15.67 -10.75 5.12
CA ASN A 291 -16.97 -11.27 5.54
C ASN A 291 -18.12 -10.73 4.66
N LYS A 292 -18.08 -9.45 4.28
CA LYS A 292 -19.09 -8.85 3.38
C LYS A 292 -19.09 -9.48 1.98
N LYS A 293 -17.92 -9.87 1.46
CA LYS A 293 -17.79 -10.51 0.14
C LYS A 293 -18.22 -11.98 0.10
N GLY A 294 -18.29 -12.66 1.25
CA GLY A 294 -18.75 -14.05 1.33
C GLY A 294 -20.27 -14.22 1.47
N GLN A 295 -21.01 -13.11 1.59
CA GLN A 295 -22.47 -13.08 1.78
C GLN A 295 -23.25 -12.69 0.51
N LYS A 296 -22.56 -12.43 -0.60
CA LYS A 296 -23.16 -12.19 -1.93
C LYS A 296 -22.82 -13.35 -2.84
#